data_AF-A0A9W6Y1E0-F1
#
_entry.id   AF-A0A9W6Y1E0-F1
#
_cell.length_a   1.000
_cell.length_b   1.000
_cell.length_c   1.000
_cell.angle_alpha   90.00
_cell.angle_beta   90.00
_cell.angle_gamma   90.00
#
_symmetry.space_group_name_H-M   'P 1'
#
loop_
_entity.id
_entity.type
_entity.pdbx_description
1 polymer ?
#
loop_
_entity_poly.entity_id
_entity_poly.type
_entity_poly.pdbx_seq_one_letter_code
_entity_poly.pdbx_strand_id
1 'polypeptide(L)'
;MILNSTIRYSTHTWGLMDRLQGSALVPGSGGNISGIGALSCSSLMVGGIQVVPPPSYVIGITEGSAEASKALVLDSMLDVSGINALSATSLSGTLQTASQPNITSLCTLTSINTSGSLSMGGISISSSEISVLDGVSPGTAQASKALALNSSLNISGIGSLSATSLTGTLQTTAQPNITSVGTLASLTLSGGISGVTTISASGTINRGGIVNCNNSAYAASPLSGSLVVSGGIGIQKNIAIGGIASSSRLCLAFNISLGLLPTAIQAQRVGRALVITGGVGVGGQLSATSLSGTIQTAAQPNITSIGTLSSLTLSGGLSASTLTGTLQTASQPNLISVGALNSLTVAGGLSASTLAGTLQTAAQPNITSLGDLTNLNVCSGSTTGEVANISMPAQAAGYNREELKRQRRREDRVLP
;
A
#
# COMPACT_ATOMS: atom_id res chain seq x y z
N MET A 1 40.49 82.48 -141.90
CA MET A 1 40.42 83.82 -141.29
C MET A 1 40.79 83.66 -139.82
N ILE A 2 42.08 83.43 -139.54
CA ILE A 2 43.12 84.41 -139.15
C ILE A 2 42.69 85.30 -137.97
N LEU A 3 43.42 85.14 -136.84
CA LEU A 3 43.99 86.12 -135.90
C LEU A 3 44.02 85.44 -134.52
N ASN A 4 45.06 84.69 -134.13
CA ASN A 4 46.39 85.14 -133.68
C ASN A 4 46.36 86.39 -132.78
N SER A 5 46.59 86.19 -131.48
CA SER A 5 47.28 87.19 -130.65
C SER A 5 48.16 86.49 -129.61
N THR A 6 49.45 86.79 -129.71
CA THR A 6 50.57 86.31 -128.90
C THR A 6 50.76 87.24 -127.68
N ILE A 7 50.92 86.72 -126.45
CA ILE A 7 51.53 87.49 -125.35
C ILE A 7 52.51 86.63 -124.53
N ARG A 8 53.79 86.85 -124.84
CA ARG A 8 55.02 86.96 -124.03
C ARG A 8 55.18 86.18 -122.71
N TYR A 9 56.23 85.34 -122.70
CA TYR A 9 56.98 84.93 -121.51
C TYR A 9 57.74 86.12 -120.90
N SER A 10 57.65 86.29 -119.58
CA SER A 10 58.57 87.11 -118.77
C SER A 10 59.35 86.15 -117.87
N THR A 11 60.62 85.93 -118.20
CA THR A 11 61.59 85.28 -117.32
C THR A 11 62.15 86.34 -116.36
N HIS A 12 61.62 86.38 -115.14
CA HIS A 12 62.30 87.05 -114.04
C HIS A 12 63.38 86.12 -113.47
N THR A 13 64.63 86.40 -113.84
CA THR A 13 65.82 85.94 -113.12
C THR A 13 65.82 86.54 -111.72
N TRP A 14 65.43 85.76 -110.71
CA TRP A 14 65.72 86.07 -109.31
C TRP A 14 67.13 85.60 -109.00
N GLY A 15 67.93 86.56 -108.54
CA GLY A 15 69.35 86.43 -108.32
C GLY A 15 69.72 85.32 -107.35
N LEU A 16 70.92 84.80 -107.58
CA LEU A 16 71.71 84.06 -106.63
C LEU A 16 71.90 84.93 -105.37
N MET A 17 70.99 84.80 -104.40
CA MET A 17 71.31 85.11 -103.01
C MET A 17 71.99 83.88 -102.44
N ASP A 18 73.23 84.08 -102.04
CA ASP A 18 74.01 83.24 -101.16
C ASP A 18 73.12 82.70 -100.01
N ARG A 19 72.64 81.47 -100.15
CA ARG A 19 71.97 80.74 -99.08
C ARG A 19 72.91 79.62 -98.67
N LEU A 20 73.45 79.79 -97.46
CA LEU A 20 74.24 78.82 -96.72
C LEU A 20 73.78 77.37 -96.98
N GLN A 21 74.76 76.48 -97.13
CA GLN A 21 74.51 75.04 -97.18
C GLN A 21 73.59 74.61 -96.02
N GLY A 22 72.45 73.99 -96.33
CA GLY A 22 71.57 73.37 -95.33
C GLY A 22 70.05 73.59 -95.46
N SER A 23 69.55 74.43 -96.38
CA SER A 23 68.10 74.66 -96.52
C SER A 23 67.59 74.37 -97.94
N ALA A 24 67.42 73.08 -98.26
CA ALA A 24 66.90 72.64 -99.57
C ALA A 24 65.36 72.76 -99.70
N LEU A 25 64.63 72.92 -98.59
CA LEU A 25 63.18 73.03 -98.56
C LEU A 25 62.78 74.26 -97.75
N VAL A 26 62.12 75.22 -98.40
CA VAL A 26 61.59 76.43 -97.76
C VAL A 26 60.08 76.21 -97.54
N PRO A 27 59.59 76.14 -96.29
CA PRO A 27 58.15 76.05 -96.04
C PRO A 27 57.41 77.28 -96.56
N GLY A 28 56.15 77.10 -96.98
CA GLY A 28 55.26 78.22 -97.31
C GLY A 28 55.00 79.13 -96.10
N SER A 29 54.29 80.24 -96.29
CA SER A 29 54.05 81.26 -95.24
C SER A 29 53.41 80.74 -93.95
N GLY A 30 52.82 79.54 -93.95
CA GLY A 30 52.30 78.85 -92.77
C GLY A 30 53.24 77.82 -92.11
N GLY A 31 54.52 77.76 -92.49
CA GLY A 31 55.48 76.79 -91.94
C GLY A 31 55.32 75.36 -92.48
N ASN A 32 54.39 75.13 -93.42
CA ASN A 32 54.07 73.82 -93.98
C ASN A 32 54.86 73.53 -95.28
N ILE A 33 55.25 72.27 -95.48
CA ILE A 33 55.87 71.76 -96.71
C ILE A 33 54.93 70.69 -97.28
N SER A 34 53.84 71.10 -97.93
CA SER A 34 52.84 70.20 -98.53
C SER A 34 53.13 69.90 -100.00
N GLY A 35 52.74 68.72 -100.50
CA GLY A 35 52.81 68.36 -101.92
C GLY A 35 54.06 67.59 -102.36
N ILE A 36 54.95 67.23 -101.43
CA ILE A 36 56.07 66.34 -101.71
C ILE A 36 55.55 64.89 -101.61
N GLY A 37 55.50 64.18 -102.72
CA GLY A 37 54.96 62.81 -102.77
C GLY A 37 55.80 61.79 -101.99
N ALA A 38 57.13 61.93 -101.98
CA ALA A 38 58.04 61.11 -101.19
C ALA A 38 59.29 61.92 -100.79
N LEU A 39 59.72 61.79 -99.54
CA LEU A 39 60.95 62.38 -99.01
C LEU A 39 61.92 61.24 -98.70
N SER A 40 62.92 61.05 -99.55
CA SER A 40 64.00 60.10 -99.29
C SER A 40 65.15 60.83 -98.58
N CYS A 41 65.33 60.55 -97.30
CA CYS A 41 66.39 61.13 -96.48
C CYS A 41 66.92 60.05 -95.54
N SER A 42 68.19 60.14 -95.16
CA SER A 42 68.81 59.18 -94.22
C SER A 42 68.25 59.31 -92.80
N SER A 43 67.73 60.48 -92.44
CA SER A 43 66.99 60.74 -91.21
C SER A 43 66.08 61.95 -91.42
N LEU A 44 64.84 61.88 -90.92
CA LEU A 44 63.93 63.01 -90.85
C LEU A 44 63.94 63.54 -89.41
N MET A 45 64.19 64.83 -89.21
CA MET A 45 64.20 65.46 -87.89
C MET A 45 63.06 66.46 -87.80
N VAL A 46 62.19 66.35 -86.79
CA VAL A 46 61.12 67.32 -86.51
C VAL A 46 61.36 67.91 -85.13
N GLY A 47 61.55 69.22 -85.04
CA GLY A 47 61.84 69.91 -83.76
C GLY A 47 63.14 69.42 -83.08
N GLY A 48 64.11 68.90 -83.85
CA GLY A 48 65.37 68.37 -83.31
C GLY A 48 65.33 66.90 -82.87
N ILE A 49 64.21 66.19 -83.10
CA ILE A 49 64.05 64.77 -82.77
C ILE A 49 63.93 63.96 -84.08
N GLN A 50 64.65 62.84 -84.16
CA GLN A 50 64.57 61.94 -85.32
C GLN A 50 63.21 61.24 -85.36
N VAL A 51 62.51 61.37 -86.48
CA VAL A 51 61.32 60.59 -86.79
C VAL A 51 61.78 59.17 -87.15
N VAL A 52 61.62 58.26 -86.20
CA VAL A 52 61.89 56.83 -86.37
C VAL A 52 60.56 56.13 -86.68
N PRO A 53 60.51 55.20 -87.66
CA PRO A 53 59.29 54.43 -87.90
C PRO A 53 58.86 53.71 -86.61
N PRO A 54 57.56 53.70 -86.29
CA PRO A 54 57.09 53.06 -85.07
C PRO A 54 57.44 51.56 -85.08
N PRO A 55 57.73 50.95 -83.92
CA PRO A 55 58.04 49.53 -83.85
C PRO A 55 56.94 48.65 -84.46
N SER A 56 57.30 47.49 -85.03
CA SER A 56 56.33 46.61 -85.72
C SER A 56 55.18 46.11 -84.84
N TYR A 57 55.34 46.13 -83.51
CA TYR A 57 54.31 45.72 -82.56
C TYR A 57 53.19 46.77 -82.37
N VAL A 58 53.32 48.01 -82.87
CA VAL A 58 52.25 49.04 -82.79
C VAL A 58 51.59 49.36 -84.14
N ILE A 59 51.99 48.71 -85.23
CA ILE A 59 51.42 48.94 -86.57
C ILE A 59 50.29 47.95 -86.83
N GLY A 60 49.15 48.47 -87.29
CA GLY A 60 47.99 47.67 -87.71
C GLY A 60 47.23 47.02 -86.55
N ILE A 61 47.31 47.59 -85.35
CA ILE A 61 46.58 47.10 -84.17
C ILE A 61 45.07 47.38 -84.31
N THR A 62 44.25 46.42 -83.91
CA THR A 62 42.80 46.62 -83.71
C THR A 62 42.53 46.89 -82.23
N GLU A 63 41.99 48.07 -81.90
CA GLU A 63 41.62 48.39 -80.51
C GLU A 63 40.66 47.34 -79.94
N GLY A 64 40.86 46.94 -78.68
CA GLY A 64 40.01 45.95 -77.99
C GLY A 64 40.26 44.49 -78.37
N SER A 65 41.19 44.19 -79.28
CA SER A 65 41.58 42.81 -79.64
C SER A 65 43.08 42.60 -79.47
N ALA A 66 43.45 41.64 -78.62
CA ALA A 66 44.82 41.17 -78.49
C ALA A 66 45.22 40.35 -79.73
N GLU A 67 46.23 40.82 -80.46
CA GLU A 67 46.85 40.10 -81.57
C GLU A 67 48.24 39.56 -81.20
N ALA A 68 48.63 38.42 -81.76
CA ALA A 68 49.90 37.78 -81.44
C ALA A 68 51.08 38.72 -81.75
N SER A 69 51.97 38.91 -80.77
CA SER A 69 53.17 39.76 -80.89
C SER A 69 52.90 41.24 -81.19
N LYS A 70 51.69 41.74 -80.89
CA LYS A 70 51.31 43.15 -81.02
C LYS A 70 51.08 43.79 -79.65
N ALA A 71 51.08 45.13 -79.62
CA ALA A 71 50.65 45.90 -78.47
C ALA A 71 49.16 45.67 -78.21
N LEU A 72 48.79 45.57 -76.93
CA LEU A 72 47.40 45.57 -76.49
C LEU A 72 46.95 47.02 -76.27
N VAL A 73 45.92 47.46 -76.98
CA VAL A 73 45.31 48.78 -76.81
C VAL A 73 43.82 48.60 -76.49
N LEU A 74 43.37 49.29 -75.44
CA LEU A 74 41.97 49.29 -75.01
C LEU A 74 41.10 49.98 -76.06
N ASP A 75 39.90 49.47 -76.28
CA ASP A 75 38.90 50.19 -77.07
C ASP A 75 38.19 51.27 -76.22
N SER A 76 37.22 51.95 -76.83
CA SER A 76 36.40 52.97 -76.13
C SER A 76 35.59 52.43 -74.95
N MET A 77 35.35 51.11 -74.89
CA MET A 77 34.63 50.43 -73.81
C MET A 77 35.58 49.84 -72.75
N LEU A 78 36.90 49.94 -72.98
CA LEU A 78 37.97 49.34 -72.17
C LEU A 78 37.96 47.82 -72.17
N ASP A 79 37.37 47.21 -73.20
CA ASP A 79 37.31 45.76 -73.35
C ASP A 79 38.58 45.23 -74.04
N VAL A 80 38.93 43.97 -73.76
CA VAL A 80 40.02 43.25 -74.43
C VAL A 80 39.58 41.83 -74.75
N SER A 81 39.76 41.41 -76.00
CA SER A 81 39.46 40.06 -76.50
C SER A 81 40.74 39.39 -77.03
N GLY A 82 40.72 38.08 -77.32
CA GLY A 82 41.85 37.39 -77.97
C GLY A 82 43.01 36.95 -77.05
N ILE A 83 42.92 37.13 -75.74
CA ILE A 83 43.94 36.64 -74.78
C ILE A 83 43.72 35.14 -74.49
N ASN A 84 44.69 34.29 -74.83
CA ASN A 84 44.60 32.85 -74.60
C ASN A 84 44.77 32.44 -73.11
N ALA A 85 45.66 33.10 -72.37
CA ALA A 85 45.88 32.87 -70.95
C ALA A 85 46.36 34.17 -70.28
N LEU A 86 45.70 34.57 -69.19
CA LEU A 86 46.08 35.74 -68.41
C LEU A 86 46.71 35.29 -67.09
N SER A 87 48.00 35.58 -66.92
CA SER A 87 48.69 35.41 -65.64
C SER A 87 48.83 36.77 -64.96
N ALA A 88 48.28 36.93 -63.77
CA ALA A 88 48.35 38.16 -62.98
C ALA A 88 48.60 37.81 -61.50
N THR A 89 49.40 38.62 -60.80
CA THR A 89 49.58 38.52 -59.34
C THR A 89 48.31 38.85 -58.57
N SER A 90 47.45 39.69 -59.13
CA SER A 90 46.12 40.00 -58.58
C SER A 90 45.19 40.36 -59.74
N LEU A 91 44.01 39.76 -59.75
CA LEU A 91 42.93 40.11 -60.66
C LEU A 91 41.79 40.68 -59.80
N SER A 92 41.48 41.97 -59.98
CA SER A 92 40.37 42.65 -59.30
C SER A 92 39.26 42.91 -60.30
N GLY A 93 38.02 42.60 -59.94
CA GLY A 93 36.85 42.80 -60.81
C GLY A 93 35.83 41.65 -60.70
N THR A 94 34.79 41.71 -61.53
CA THR A 94 33.77 40.66 -61.64
C THR A 94 34.10 39.71 -62.78
N LEU A 95 34.15 38.41 -62.54
CA LEU A 95 34.16 37.41 -63.61
C LEU A 95 32.71 37.16 -64.05
N GLN A 96 32.35 37.53 -65.28
CA GLN A 96 30.97 37.50 -65.76
C GLN A 96 30.56 36.19 -66.48
N THR A 97 31.46 35.21 -66.60
CA THR A 97 31.17 33.94 -67.29
C THR A 97 30.18 33.10 -66.48
N ALA A 98 29.03 32.74 -67.08
CA ALA A 98 27.96 31.98 -66.41
C ALA A 98 28.38 30.58 -65.90
N SER A 99 29.46 30.00 -66.44
CA SER A 99 30.05 28.75 -65.97
C SER A 99 31.56 28.91 -65.82
N GLN A 100 32.08 28.57 -64.65
CA GLN A 100 33.51 28.68 -64.30
C GLN A 100 34.08 27.29 -63.93
N PRO A 101 34.10 26.31 -64.86
CA PRO A 101 34.34 24.91 -64.54
C PRO A 101 35.78 24.59 -64.09
N ASN A 102 36.73 25.49 -64.35
CA ASN A 102 38.17 25.26 -64.12
C ASN A 102 38.70 25.96 -62.87
N ILE A 103 37.81 26.50 -62.02
CA ILE A 103 38.20 27.00 -60.70
C ILE A 103 38.41 25.80 -59.77
N THR A 104 39.67 25.46 -59.50
CA THR A 104 40.04 24.30 -58.65
C THR A 104 40.44 24.70 -57.24
N SER A 105 40.74 25.98 -56.98
CA SER A 105 41.01 26.52 -55.65
C SER A 105 40.74 28.02 -55.60
N LEU A 106 40.24 28.49 -54.45
CA LEU A 106 40.16 29.90 -54.08
C LEU A 106 40.98 30.10 -52.80
N CYS A 107 41.42 31.34 -52.55
CA CYS A 107 41.96 31.72 -51.24
C CYS A 107 40.80 31.83 -50.22
N THR A 108 40.37 33.05 -49.89
CA THR A 108 39.21 33.27 -49.00
C THR A 108 37.98 33.59 -49.85
N LEU A 109 36.93 32.80 -49.68
CA LEU A 109 35.61 33.05 -50.26
C LEU A 109 34.65 33.47 -49.14
N THR A 110 34.21 34.73 -49.17
CA THR A 110 33.40 35.32 -48.08
C THR A 110 31.93 34.92 -48.14
N SER A 111 31.38 34.72 -49.34
CA SER A 111 30.00 34.30 -49.52
C SER A 111 29.81 33.61 -50.87
N ILE A 112 28.85 32.68 -50.94
CA ILE A 112 28.33 32.12 -52.18
C ILE A 112 26.85 32.48 -52.25
N ASN A 113 26.44 33.19 -53.29
CA ASN A 113 25.03 33.43 -53.59
C ASN A 113 24.65 32.59 -54.81
N THR A 114 23.83 31.55 -54.60
CA THR A 114 23.35 30.67 -55.67
C THR A 114 21.88 30.95 -55.97
N SER A 115 21.52 31.14 -57.23
CA SER A 115 20.12 31.19 -57.70
C SER A 115 19.48 29.81 -57.89
N GLY A 116 20.26 28.73 -57.70
CA GLY A 116 19.85 27.32 -57.83
C GLY A 116 20.40 26.45 -56.70
N SER A 117 20.78 25.22 -57.01
CA SER A 117 21.42 24.32 -56.03
C SER A 117 22.92 24.57 -55.90
N LEU A 118 23.45 24.32 -54.71
CA LEU A 118 24.90 24.17 -54.50
C LEU A 118 25.28 22.72 -54.81
N SER A 119 26.11 22.50 -55.84
CA SER A 119 26.60 21.16 -56.19
C SER A 119 27.93 20.86 -55.49
N MET A 120 27.99 19.82 -54.67
CA MET A 120 29.19 19.34 -53.98
C MET A 120 29.45 17.88 -54.36
N GLY A 121 30.42 17.63 -55.24
CA GLY A 121 30.83 16.26 -55.60
C GLY A 121 29.70 15.41 -56.20
N GLY A 122 28.72 16.03 -56.87
CA GLY A 122 27.54 15.37 -57.43
C GLY A 122 26.27 15.44 -56.57
N ILE A 123 26.38 15.91 -55.32
CA ILE A 123 25.22 16.18 -54.46
C ILE A 123 24.73 17.60 -54.76
N SER A 124 23.48 17.74 -55.21
CA SER A 124 22.84 19.05 -55.34
C SER A 124 22.06 19.37 -54.07
N ILE A 125 22.49 20.41 -53.34
CA ILE A 125 21.80 20.93 -52.16
C ILE A 125 20.88 22.06 -52.62
N SER A 126 19.57 21.87 -52.49
CA SER A 126 18.56 22.88 -52.82
C SER A 126 18.39 23.93 -51.72
N SER A 127 17.77 25.06 -52.07
CA SER A 127 17.37 26.08 -51.09
C SER A 127 16.38 25.54 -50.05
N SER A 128 15.50 24.62 -50.43
CA SER A 128 14.58 23.97 -49.49
C SER A 128 15.33 23.12 -48.46
N GLU A 129 16.35 22.37 -48.87
CA GLU A 129 17.16 21.56 -47.96
C GLU A 129 17.99 22.43 -47.02
N ILE A 130 18.57 23.54 -47.49
CA ILE A 130 19.33 24.44 -46.60
C ILE A 130 18.41 25.26 -45.70
N SER A 131 17.15 25.51 -46.12
CA SER A 131 16.18 26.28 -45.34
C SER A 131 15.81 25.62 -44.01
N VAL A 132 15.98 24.30 -43.86
CA VAL A 132 15.70 23.61 -42.58
C VAL A 132 16.77 23.89 -41.51
N LEU A 133 17.94 24.40 -41.92
CA LEU A 133 19.04 24.80 -41.04
C LEU A 133 19.00 26.30 -40.71
N ASP A 134 18.41 27.12 -41.58
CA ASP A 134 18.28 28.55 -41.36
C ASP A 134 17.47 28.86 -40.09
N GLY A 135 18.00 29.72 -39.22
CA GLY A 135 17.38 30.11 -37.96
C GLY A 135 17.35 29.04 -36.87
N VAL A 136 18.02 27.90 -37.04
CA VAL A 136 18.12 26.86 -35.99
C VAL A 136 18.88 27.41 -34.78
N SER A 137 18.22 27.42 -33.62
CA SER A 137 18.85 27.72 -32.32
C SER A 137 19.17 26.43 -31.59
N PRO A 138 20.45 26.11 -31.32
CA PRO A 138 20.83 24.91 -30.59
C PRO A 138 20.04 24.73 -29.28
N GLY A 139 19.50 23.52 -29.07
CA GLY A 139 18.74 23.12 -27.89
C GLY A 139 17.26 23.51 -27.87
N THR A 140 16.73 24.10 -28.93
CA THR A 140 15.29 24.36 -29.08
C THR A 140 14.80 23.76 -30.40
N ALA A 141 13.87 22.82 -30.31
CA ALA A 141 13.14 22.30 -31.46
C ALA A 141 12.23 23.39 -32.04
N GLN A 142 12.38 23.65 -33.34
CA GLN A 142 11.51 24.56 -34.08
C GLN A 142 10.73 23.77 -35.13
N ALA A 143 9.49 24.20 -35.41
CA ALA A 143 8.64 23.53 -36.39
C ALA A 143 9.31 23.53 -37.78
N SER A 144 9.33 22.38 -38.45
CA SER A 144 9.86 22.22 -39.81
C SER A 144 11.36 22.53 -39.96
N LYS A 145 12.12 22.54 -38.86
CA LYS A 145 13.58 22.75 -38.86
C LYS A 145 14.32 21.52 -38.35
N ALA A 146 15.62 21.47 -38.60
CA ALA A 146 16.49 20.46 -38.01
C ALA A 146 16.56 20.60 -36.48
N LEU A 147 16.75 19.48 -35.78
CA LEU A 147 17.05 19.44 -34.35
C LEU A 147 18.57 19.52 -34.15
N ALA A 148 19.04 20.60 -33.52
CA ALA A 148 20.43 20.75 -33.12
C ALA A 148 20.54 20.72 -31.59
N LEU A 149 21.52 19.97 -31.07
CA LEU A 149 21.83 19.90 -29.65
C LEU A 149 22.58 21.16 -29.21
N ASN A 150 22.30 21.67 -28.00
CA ASN A 150 23.14 22.72 -27.41
C ASN A 150 24.41 22.15 -26.77
N SER A 151 25.27 23.02 -26.22
CA SER A 151 26.51 22.63 -25.54
C SER A 151 26.32 21.67 -24.36
N SER A 152 25.10 21.60 -23.80
CA SER A 152 24.73 20.68 -22.72
C SER A 152 23.95 19.45 -23.22
N LEU A 153 23.85 19.25 -24.55
CA LEU A 153 23.10 18.17 -25.20
C LEU A 153 21.60 18.16 -24.86
N ASN A 154 21.05 19.29 -24.43
CA ASN A 154 19.64 19.43 -24.11
C ASN A 154 18.83 19.80 -25.37
N ILE A 155 17.55 19.42 -25.37
CA ILE A 155 16.55 19.81 -26.36
C ILE A 155 15.26 20.22 -25.63
N SER A 156 14.57 21.24 -26.13
CA SER A 156 13.29 21.74 -25.62
C SER A 156 12.32 22.00 -26.78
N GLY A 157 11.02 22.18 -26.50
CA GLY A 157 10.04 22.52 -27.55
C GLY A 157 9.53 21.36 -28.40
N ILE A 158 9.84 20.11 -28.06
CA ILE A 158 9.28 18.93 -28.73
C ILE A 158 7.85 18.71 -28.25
N GLY A 159 6.87 18.76 -29.16
CA GLY A 159 5.45 18.55 -28.83
C GLY A 159 5.08 17.09 -28.56
N SER A 160 5.69 16.14 -29.28
CA SER A 160 5.52 14.71 -29.07
C SER A 160 6.80 13.97 -29.43
N LEU A 161 7.26 13.10 -28.53
CA LEU A 161 8.44 12.25 -28.72
C LEU A 161 8.01 10.79 -28.76
N SER A 162 8.14 10.15 -29.92
CA SER A 162 7.98 8.70 -30.07
C SER A 162 9.35 8.05 -30.20
N ALA A 163 9.66 7.09 -29.33
CA ALA A 163 10.93 6.36 -29.34
C ALA A 163 10.67 4.89 -28.97
N THR A 164 11.39 3.97 -29.64
CA THR A 164 11.35 2.53 -29.29
C THR A 164 11.86 2.27 -27.88
N SER A 165 12.82 3.09 -27.42
CA SER A 165 13.36 3.04 -26.07
C SER A 165 13.76 4.44 -25.64
N LEU A 166 13.35 4.83 -24.44
CA LEU A 166 13.81 6.05 -23.79
C LEU A 166 14.62 5.62 -22.56
N THR A 167 15.94 5.77 -22.64
CA THR A 167 16.85 5.49 -21.52
C THR A 167 17.18 6.78 -20.78
N GLY A 168 17.39 6.70 -19.47
CA GLY A 168 17.71 7.86 -18.62
C GLY A 168 16.73 8.04 -17.46
N THR A 169 16.69 9.26 -16.93
CA THR A 169 15.82 9.63 -15.79
C THR A 169 14.78 10.64 -16.25
N LEU A 170 13.53 10.47 -15.82
CA LEU A 170 12.51 11.51 -15.94
C LEU A 170 12.59 12.39 -14.68
N GLN A 171 13.02 13.63 -14.84
CA GLN A 171 13.28 14.55 -13.72
C GLN A 171 12.08 15.44 -13.34
N THR A 172 10.92 15.25 -13.97
CA THR A 172 9.71 16.02 -13.66
C THR A 172 9.22 15.68 -12.24
N THR A 173 9.07 16.68 -11.37
CA THR A 173 8.59 16.50 -9.98
C THR A 173 7.19 15.90 -9.90
N ALA A 174 6.35 16.13 -10.91
CA ALA A 174 5.04 15.51 -11.08
C ALA A 174 4.89 14.96 -12.50
N GLN A 175 4.32 13.75 -12.62
CA GLN A 175 4.09 13.05 -13.88
C GLN A 175 2.58 12.82 -14.13
N PRO A 176 1.74 13.87 -14.18
CA PRO A 176 0.27 13.73 -14.18
C PRO A 176 -0.31 13.03 -15.42
N ASN A 177 0.45 12.98 -16.52
CA ASN A 177 -0.01 12.44 -17.79
C ASN A 177 0.43 10.99 -18.06
N ILE A 178 1.05 10.32 -17.09
CA ILE A 178 1.31 8.87 -17.19
C ILE A 178 0.01 8.13 -16.85
N THR A 179 -0.70 7.65 -17.88
CA THR A 179 -1.95 6.89 -17.72
C THR A 179 -1.76 5.37 -17.76
N SER A 180 -0.60 4.91 -18.22
CA SER A 180 -0.22 3.50 -18.26
C SER A 180 1.30 3.37 -18.18
N VAL A 181 1.74 2.29 -17.53
CA VAL A 181 3.13 1.83 -17.54
C VAL A 181 3.12 0.36 -17.92
N GLY A 182 4.23 -0.12 -18.50
CA GLY A 182 4.44 -1.56 -18.71
C GLY A 182 4.70 -2.29 -17.39
N THR A 183 5.42 -3.41 -17.45
CA THR A 183 5.85 -4.13 -16.25
C THR A 183 7.04 -3.42 -15.59
N LEU A 184 6.86 -2.98 -14.34
CA LEU A 184 7.97 -2.52 -13.51
C LEU A 184 8.58 -3.71 -12.75
N ALA A 185 9.88 -3.93 -12.90
CA ALA A 185 10.59 -4.95 -12.12
C ALA A 185 10.71 -4.56 -10.63
N SER A 186 10.83 -3.26 -10.35
CA SER A 186 10.81 -2.71 -8.99
C SER A 186 10.23 -1.31 -9.02
N LEU A 187 9.62 -0.90 -7.91
CA LEU A 187 9.09 0.44 -7.72
C LEU A 187 9.34 0.85 -6.26
N THR A 188 10.10 1.93 -6.07
CA THR A 188 10.31 2.55 -4.76
C THR A 188 9.52 3.86 -4.73
N LEU A 189 8.62 4.02 -3.76
CA LEU A 189 7.90 5.28 -3.50
C LEU A 189 8.34 5.86 -2.15
N SER A 190 8.51 7.17 -2.08
CA SER A 190 8.65 7.91 -0.82
C SER A 190 7.31 8.30 -0.19
N GLY A 191 6.22 8.22 -0.96
CA GLY A 191 4.87 8.60 -0.55
C GLY A 191 3.85 7.45 -0.57
N GLY A 192 2.57 7.80 -0.32
CA GLY A 192 1.45 6.86 -0.39
C GLY A 192 1.00 6.57 -1.83
N ILE A 193 0.22 5.49 -1.98
CA ILE A 193 -0.48 5.14 -3.22
C ILE A 193 -1.95 5.52 -3.04
N SER A 194 -2.52 6.27 -3.97
CA SER A 194 -3.94 6.70 -3.96
C SER A 194 -4.61 6.37 -5.30
N GLY A 195 -5.94 6.22 -5.30
CA GLY A 195 -6.73 5.96 -6.52
C GLY A 195 -6.65 4.51 -7.05
N VAL A 196 -6.01 3.60 -6.34
CA VAL A 196 -5.88 2.18 -6.74
C VAL A 196 -7.05 1.37 -6.17
N THR A 197 -7.72 0.59 -7.03
CA THR A 197 -8.82 -0.32 -6.64
C THR A 197 -8.33 -1.66 -6.11
N THR A 198 -7.21 -2.17 -6.63
CA THR A 198 -6.63 -3.47 -6.25
C THR A 198 -5.12 -3.37 -6.10
N ILE A 199 -4.59 -3.84 -4.97
CA ILE A 199 -3.15 -4.06 -4.76
C ILE A 199 -2.94 -5.56 -4.62
N SER A 200 -2.32 -6.19 -5.63
CA SER A 200 -1.95 -7.62 -5.58
C SER A 200 -0.46 -7.76 -5.27
N ALA A 201 -0.14 -8.19 -4.06
CA ALA A 201 1.23 -8.51 -3.66
C ALA A 201 1.42 -10.02 -3.70
N SER A 202 2.28 -10.52 -4.60
CA SER A 202 2.65 -11.95 -4.67
C SER A 202 3.63 -12.37 -3.56
N GLY A 203 4.29 -11.40 -2.93
CA GLY A 203 5.18 -11.59 -1.79
C GLY A 203 4.54 -11.14 -0.47
N THR A 204 5.37 -10.66 0.45
CA THR A 204 4.93 -10.17 1.76
C THR A 204 4.66 -8.67 1.74
N ILE A 205 3.68 -8.23 2.53
CA ILE A 205 3.51 -6.82 2.89
C ILE A 205 4.29 -6.59 4.19
N ASN A 206 5.53 -6.10 4.09
CA ASN A 206 6.35 -5.76 5.25
C ASN A 206 6.17 -4.28 5.60
N ARG A 207 5.30 -3.98 6.58
CA ARG A 207 5.10 -2.62 7.10
C ARG A 207 5.58 -2.53 8.54
N GLY A 208 6.41 -1.53 8.84
CA GLY A 208 6.79 -1.19 10.22
C GLY A 208 5.67 -0.54 11.04
N GLY A 209 4.58 -0.13 10.39
CA GLY A 209 3.41 0.51 11.01
C GLY A 209 2.13 -0.31 10.91
N ILE A 210 0.99 0.37 10.87
CA ILE A 210 -0.34 -0.25 10.82
C ILE A 210 -0.75 -0.56 9.38
N VAL A 211 -1.32 -1.74 9.16
CA VAL A 211 -2.13 -2.04 7.97
C VAL A 211 -3.58 -1.77 8.34
N ASN A 212 -4.16 -0.69 7.79
CA ASN A 212 -5.53 -0.28 8.12
C ASN A 212 -6.53 -0.80 7.07
N CYS A 213 -7.30 -1.83 7.43
CA CYS A 213 -8.41 -2.35 6.61
C CYS A 213 -9.75 -1.80 7.14
N ASN A 214 -10.15 -0.63 6.64
CA ASN A 214 -11.22 0.20 7.22
C ASN A 214 -12.59 0.09 6.51
N ASN A 215 -12.83 -0.95 5.71
CA ASN A 215 -14.18 -1.20 5.20
C ASN A 215 -15.13 -1.43 6.39
N SER A 216 -16.07 -0.50 6.60
CA SER A 216 -17.00 -0.51 7.73
C SER A 216 -18.20 -1.43 7.52
N ALA A 217 -18.36 -2.02 6.33
CA ALA A 217 -19.39 -3.01 6.07
C ALA A 217 -19.16 -4.26 6.94
N TYR A 218 -20.24 -4.77 7.55
CA TYR A 218 -20.19 -6.03 8.30
C TYR A 218 -19.84 -7.19 7.35
N ALA A 219 -18.96 -8.08 7.81
CA ALA A 219 -18.68 -9.32 7.09
C ALA A 219 -19.89 -10.26 7.16
N ALA A 220 -20.54 -10.54 6.02
CA ALA A 220 -21.64 -11.50 5.94
C ALA A 220 -21.16 -12.96 5.92
N SER A 221 -19.87 -13.18 5.65
CA SER A 221 -19.21 -14.49 5.55
C SER A 221 -17.70 -14.36 5.82
N PRO A 222 -16.97 -15.47 6.01
CA PRO A 222 -15.50 -15.44 6.13
C PRO A 222 -14.76 -14.86 4.91
N LEU A 223 -15.44 -14.69 3.78
CA LEU A 223 -14.86 -14.20 2.52
C LEU A 223 -15.25 -12.74 2.19
N SER A 224 -16.04 -12.09 3.04
CA SER A 224 -16.59 -10.74 2.76
C SER A 224 -16.18 -9.68 3.79
N GLY A 225 -15.18 -9.96 4.62
CA GLY A 225 -14.64 -9.00 5.59
C GLY A 225 -13.64 -8.01 4.99
N SER A 226 -13.30 -6.96 5.75
CA SER A 226 -12.25 -6.00 5.39
C SER A 226 -10.86 -6.62 5.32
N LEU A 227 -10.64 -7.69 6.09
CA LEU A 227 -9.46 -8.55 6.06
C LEU A 227 -9.91 -10.00 5.94
N VAL A 228 -9.50 -10.67 4.87
CA VAL A 228 -9.78 -12.08 4.60
C VAL A 228 -8.43 -12.80 4.49
N VAL A 229 -8.25 -13.87 5.28
CA VAL A 229 -7.03 -14.68 5.29
C VAL A 229 -7.45 -16.14 5.15
N SER A 230 -7.07 -16.78 4.03
CA SER A 230 -7.35 -18.20 3.77
C SER A 230 -6.39 -19.14 4.51
N GLY A 231 -5.17 -18.67 4.79
CA GLY A 231 -4.17 -19.36 5.61
C GLY A 231 -4.23 -18.97 7.10
N GLY A 232 -3.15 -19.24 7.82
CA GLY A 232 -3.01 -18.84 9.23
C GLY A 232 -2.67 -17.36 9.41
N ILE A 233 -3.08 -16.79 10.55
CA ILE A 233 -2.64 -15.47 11.00
C ILE A 233 -1.62 -15.66 12.13
N GLY A 234 -0.36 -15.27 11.90
CA GLY A 234 0.67 -15.26 12.93
C GLY A 234 0.59 -13.99 13.77
N ILE A 235 0.35 -14.13 15.08
CA ILE A 235 0.28 -13.01 16.03
C ILE A 235 1.29 -13.25 17.16
N GLN A 236 2.31 -12.41 17.25
CA GLN A 236 3.33 -12.51 18.31
C GLN A 236 2.88 -11.91 19.65
N LYS A 237 1.94 -10.95 19.61
CA LYS A 237 1.40 -10.27 20.79
C LYS A 237 -0.10 -10.54 20.94
N ASN A 238 -0.92 -9.49 21.02
CA ASN A 238 -2.36 -9.60 21.27
C ASN A 238 -3.17 -9.25 20.02
N ILE A 239 -4.37 -9.83 19.92
CA ILE A 239 -5.44 -9.39 19.03
C ILE A 239 -6.42 -8.54 19.85
N ALA A 240 -6.72 -7.32 19.40
CA ALA A 240 -7.74 -6.46 20.00
C ALA A 240 -8.96 -6.34 19.06
N ILE A 241 -10.16 -6.63 19.57
CA ILE A 241 -11.42 -6.57 18.80
C ILE A 241 -12.40 -5.67 19.57
N GLY A 242 -12.82 -4.56 18.97
CA GLY A 242 -13.62 -3.53 19.63
C GLY A 242 -15.14 -3.79 19.70
N GLY A 243 -15.64 -4.87 19.08
CA GLY A 243 -17.07 -5.22 19.04
C GLY A 243 -17.33 -6.71 19.26
N ILE A 244 -18.61 -7.09 19.39
CA ILE A 244 -19.02 -8.50 19.45
C ILE A 244 -18.87 -9.07 18.03
N ALA A 245 -18.03 -10.09 17.85
CA ALA A 245 -18.03 -10.89 16.63
C ALA A 245 -19.46 -11.39 16.39
N SER A 246 -20.18 -10.76 15.46
CA SER A 246 -21.64 -10.92 15.31
C SER A 246 -22.01 -12.14 14.47
N SER A 247 -21.02 -12.86 13.94
CA SER A 247 -21.20 -14.20 13.40
C SER A 247 -20.99 -15.20 14.52
N SER A 248 -21.86 -16.18 14.63
CA SER A 248 -22.16 -17.10 15.75
C SER A 248 -20.99 -17.80 16.45
N ARG A 249 -19.74 -17.59 16.02
CA ARG A 249 -18.52 -18.01 16.69
C ARG A 249 -17.43 -17.02 16.27
N LEU A 250 -16.65 -16.50 17.23
CA LEU A 250 -15.20 -16.51 17.01
C LEU A 250 -14.88 -18.00 16.76
N CYS A 251 -14.93 -18.43 15.50
CA CYS A 251 -14.75 -19.82 15.12
C CYS A 251 -13.26 -20.11 15.23
N LEU A 252 -12.78 -20.33 16.46
CA LEU A 252 -11.54 -21.05 16.74
C LEU A 252 -11.80 -22.52 16.40
N ALA A 253 -12.16 -22.81 15.14
CA ALA A 253 -12.21 -24.17 14.65
C ALA A 253 -10.78 -24.69 14.75
N PHE A 254 -10.59 -25.65 15.65
CA PHE A 254 -9.34 -26.36 15.91
C PHE A 254 -8.35 -25.61 16.81
N ASN A 255 -8.33 -26.03 18.08
CA ASN A 255 -7.21 -25.95 19.01
C ASN A 255 -6.48 -24.61 19.10
N ILE A 256 -6.70 -23.86 20.19
CA ILE A 256 -5.59 -23.10 20.78
C ILE A 256 -4.58 -24.17 21.25
N SER A 257 -3.71 -24.64 20.34
CA SER A 257 -2.58 -25.48 20.70
C SER A 257 -1.56 -24.56 21.36
N LEU A 258 -1.57 -24.53 22.69
CA LEU A 258 -0.55 -23.86 23.49
C LEU A 258 0.76 -24.64 23.27
N GLY A 259 1.57 -24.22 22.30
CA GLY A 259 2.93 -24.73 22.16
C GLY A 259 3.67 -24.54 23.48
N LEU A 260 3.94 -25.64 24.17
CA LEU A 260 4.79 -25.76 25.38
C LEU A 260 4.39 -24.86 26.58
N LEU A 261 3.33 -25.25 27.31
CA LEU A 261 2.99 -25.02 28.75
C LEU A 261 3.04 -23.57 29.35
N PRO A 262 2.14 -23.19 30.30
CA PRO A 262 1.16 -24.02 31.00
C PRO A 262 -0.31 -23.71 30.66
N THR A 263 -1.05 -24.82 30.59
CA THR A 263 -2.46 -25.07 30.85
C THR A 263 -3.27 -23.97 31.55
N ALA A 264 -3.87 -23.06 30.78
CA ALA A 264 -5.22 -22.52 30.99
C ALA A 264 -5.52 -21.48 29.91
N ILE A 265 -6.75 -21.47 29.38
CA ILE A 265 -7.29 -20.24 28.81
C ILE A 265 -7.45 -19.28 29.99
N GLN A 266 -6.46 -18.40 30.19
CA GLN A 266 -6.58 -17.28 31.10
C GLN A 266 -7.56 -16.30 30.46
N ALA A 267 -8.87 -16.52 30.66
CA ALA A 267 -9.89 -15.50 30.43
C ALA A 267 -9.71 -14.39 31.50
N GLN A 268 -8.53 -13.78 31.56
CA GLN A 268 -8.18 -12.74 32.50
C GLN A 268 -8.72 -11.41 31.99
N ARG A 269 -10.02 -11.20 32.19
CA ARG A 269 -10.54 -9.85 32.37
C ARG A 269 -10.71 -9.66 33.87
N VAL A 270 -9.79 -8.92 34.47
CA VAL A 270 -9.87 -8.48 35.87
C VAL A 270 -11.29 -7.90 36.10
N GLY A 271 -12.10 -8.56 36.92
CA GLY A 271 -13.37 -8.01 37.44
C GLY A 271 -14.67 -8.28 36.67
N ARG A 272 -14.73 -9.17 35.65
CA ARG A 272 -16.03 -9.55 35.01
C ARG A 272 -16.15 -11.06 34.79
N ALA A 273 -17.34 -11.62 35.01
CA ALA A 273 -17.64 -13.03 34.79
C ALA A 273 -17.59 -13.40 33.30
N LEU A 274 -17.17 -14.63 33.01
CA LEU A 274 -17.40 -15.28 31.72
C LEU A 274 -18.90 -15.57 31.59
N VAL A 275 -19.61 -14.79 30.77
CA VAL A 275 -21.03 -14.98 30.50
C VAL A 275 -21.17 -15.96 29.33
N ILE A 276 -21.67 -17.17 29.63
CA ILE A 276 -21.99 -18.19 28.63
C ILE A 276 -23.50 -18.37 28.67
N THR A 277 -24.19 -18.06 27.57
CA THR A 277 -25.66 -18.21 27.46
C THR A 277 -26.09 -19.68 27.30
N GLY A 278 -25.14 -20.59 27.05
CA GLY A 278 -25.33 -22.04 27.02
C GLY A 278 -24.70 -22.76 28.21
N GLY A 279 -24.50 -24.07 28.09
CA GLY A 279 -23.78 -24.87 29.08
C GLY A 279 -22.26 -24.72 28.98
N VAL A 280 -21.56 -25.01 30.08
CA VAL A 280 -20.09 -25.16 30.11
C VAL A 280 -19.76 -26.65 30.14
N GLY A 281 -19.13 -27.15 29.07
CA GLY A 281 -18.57 -28.50 29.05
C GLY A 281 -17.19 -28.50 29.71
N VAL A 282 -17.05 -29.14 30.87
CA VAL A 282 -15.75 -29.36 31.52
C VAL A 282 -15.35 -30.82 31.33
N GLY A 283 -14.24 -31.06 30.62
CA GLY A 283 -13.66 -32.41 30.46
C GLY A 283 -12.95 -32.92 31.73
N GLY A 284 -12.87 -32.08 32.77
CA GLY A 284 -12.25 -32.37 34.07
C GLY A 284 -13.02 -31.70 35.21
N GLN A 285 -12.33 -31.27 36.27
CA GLN A 285 -12.95 -30.65 37.45
C GLN A 285 -13.40 -29.20 37.18
N LEU A 286 -14.63 -28.85 37.59
CA LEU A 286 -15.05 -27.46 37.73
C LEU A 286 -14.58 -26.93 39.10
N SER A 287 -13.70 -25.92 39.11
CA SER A 287 -13.32 -25.16 40.30
C SER A 287 -14.04 -23.82 40.30
N ALA A 288 -14.97 -23.63 41.23
CA ALA A 288 -15.75 -22.39 41.37
C ALA A 288 -15.86 -22.02 42.85
N THR A 289 -15.73 -20.73 43.17
CA THR A 289 -15.95 -20.23 44.54
C THR A 289 -17.42 -20.23 44.94
N SER A 290 -18.33 -20.19 43.97
CA SER A 290 -19.77 -20.32 44.17
C SER A 290 -20.39 -20.95 42.93
N LEU A 291 -21.24 -21.94 43.14
CA LEU A 291 -22.08 -22.54 42.11
C LEU A 291 -23.54 -22.29 42.47
N SER A 292 -24.25 -21.54 41.64
CA SER A 292 -25.68 -21.24 41.81
C SER A 292 -26.50 -21.94 40.73
N GLY A 293 -27.69 -22.44 41.10
CA GLY A 293 -28.61 -23.13 40.19
C GLY A 293 -28.81 -24.61 40.56
N THR A 294 -29.50 -25.35 39.68
CA THR A 294 -29.79 -26.78 39.89
C THR A 294 -28.63 -27.65 39.38
N ILE A 295 -28.20 -28.63 40.16
CA ILE A 295 -27.35 -29.73 39.68
C ILE A 295 -28.27 -30.86 39.25
N GLN A 296 -28.36 -31.15 37.95
CA GLN A 296 -29.38 -32.07 37.38
C GLN A 296 -28.90 -33.52 37.19
N THR A 297 -27.70 -33.89 37.66
CA THR A 297 -27.22 -35.27 37.56
C THR A 297 -28.03 -36.16 38.51
N ALA A 298 -28.76 -37.15 37.96
CA ALA A 298 -29.64 -38.03 38.74
C ALA A 298 -28.93 -38.78 39.89
N ALA A 299 -27.62 -39.02 39.77
CA ALA A 299 -26.77 -39.53 40.84
C ALA A 299 -25.56 -38.61 41.04
N GLN A 300 -25.27 -38.28 42.30
CA GLN A 300 -24.15 -37.42 42.70
C GLN A 300 -23.18 -38.19 43.62
N PRO A 301 -22.53 -39.28 43.13
CA PRO A 301 -21.77 -40.19 43.99
C PRO A 301 -20.53 -39.56 44.65
N ASN A 302 -20.03 -38.44 44.10
CA ASN A 302 -18.80 -37.79 44.56
C ASN A 302 -19.03 -36.57 45.46
N ILE A 303 -20.24 -36.33 45.95
CA ILE A 303 -20.48 -35.31 47.00
C ILE A 303 -20.16 -35.95 48.36
N THR A 304 -18.95 -35.70 48.86
CA THR A 304 -18.48 -36.24 50.16
C THR A 304 -18.70 -35.28 51.33
N SER A 305 -19.02 -34.01 51.05
CA SER A 305 -19.38 -33.00 52.05
C SER A 305 -20.28 -31.95 51.42
N ILE A 306 -21.27 -31.51 52.19
CA ILE A 306 -22.10 -30.34 51.90
C ILE A 306 -21.84 -29.29 52.97
N GLY A 307 -22.00 -28.00 52.63
CA GLY A 307 -21.99 -26.93 53.62
C GLY A 307 -23.24 -26.96 54.51
N THR A 308 -23.66 -25.81 55.03
CA THR A 308 -24.92 -25.70 55.78
C THR A 308 -26.12 -25.79 54.85
N LEU A 309 -27.04 -26.70 55.14
CA LEU A 309 -28.30 -26.85 54.41
C LEU A 309 -29.46 -26.36 55.28
N SER A 310 -30.22 -25.37 54.81
CA SER A 310 -31.38 -24.84 55.55
C SER A 310 -32.60 -25.77 55.52
N SER A 311 -32.76 -26.55 54.45
CA SER A 311 -33.85 -27.52 54.30
C SER A 311 -33.45 -28.64 53.35
N LEU A 312 -33.83 -29.88 53.68
CA LEU A 312 -33.67 -31.05 52.81
C LEU A 312 -35.05 -31.67 52.56
N THR A 313 -35.48 -31.73 51.31
CA THR A 313 -36.67 -32.49 50.89
C THR A 313 -36.21 -33.73 50.14
N LEU A 314 -36.61 -34.91 50.59
CA LEU A 314 -36.33 -36.20 49.95
C LEU A 314 -37.65 -36.83 49.49
N SER A 315 -37.65 -37.44 48.30
CA SER A 315 -38.77 -38.28 47.86
C SER A 315 -38.72 -39.69 48.46
N GLY A 316 -37.54 -40.14 48.88
CA GLY A 316 -37.31 -41.41 49.58
C GLY A 316 -36.89 -41.23 51.05
N GLY A 317 -36.45 -42.32 51.68
CA GLY A 317 -35.96 -42.29 53.07
C GLY A 317 -34.56 -41.67 53.22
N LEU A 318 -34.25 -41.17 54.41
CA LEU A 318 -32.91 -40.73 54.80
C LEU A 318 -32.14 -41.91 55.42
N SER A 319 -31.00 -42.27 54.84
CA SER A 319 -30.04 -43.21 55.44
C SER A 319 -28.89 -42.42 56.07
N ALA A 320 -28.94 -42.22 57.39
CA ALA A 320 -27.92 -41.49 58.15
C ALA A 320 -27.40 -42.36 59.30
N SER A 321 -26.09 -42.33 59.57
CA SER A 321 -25.47 -43.04 60.70
C SER A 321 -25.87 -42.44 62.05
N THR A 322 -26.13 -41.14 62.10
CA THR A 322 -26.60 -40.44 63.30
C THR A 322 -27.46 -39.27 62.87
N LEU A 323 -28.63 -39.13 63.48
CA LEU A 323 -29.50 -37.96 63.34
C LEU A 323 -29.51 -37.22 64.68
N THR A 324 -29.05 -35.97 64.69
CA THR A 324 -29.11 -35.09 65.87
C THR A 324 -30.11 -33.96 65.59
N GLY A 325 -31.00 -33.68 66.55
CA GLY A 325 -32.04 -32.66 66.40
C GLY A 325 -33.41 -33.09 66.93
N THR A 326 -34.39 -32.19 66.84
CA THR A 326 -35.79 -32.47 67.22
C THR A 326 -36.60 -32.95 66.02
N LEU A 327 -37.33 -34.06 66.17
CA LEU A 327 -38.30 -34.52 65.18
C LEU A 327 -39.65 -33.82 65.44
N GLN A 328 -39.96 -32.76 64.70
CA GLN A 328 -41.02 -31.79 65.06
C GLN A 328 -42.46 -32.16 64.65
N THR A 329 -42.74 -33.36 64.14
CA THR A 329 -44.15 -33.72 63.85
C THR A 329 -44.86 -34.08 65.15
N ALA A 330 -45.99 -33.41 65.45
CA ALA A 330 -46.76 -33.60 66.67
C ALA A 330 -47.28 -35.06 66.85
N SER A 331 -47.33 -35.84 65.77
CA SER A 331 -47.53 -37.28 65.78
C SER A 331 -46.52 -37.94 64.82
N GLN A 332 -45.97 -39.08 65.20
CA GLN A 332 -44.97 -39.84 64.44
C GLN A 332 -45.55 -41.22 64.07
N PRO A 333 -46.64 -41.30 63.28
CA PRO A 333 -47.41 -42.54 63.09
C PRO A 333 -46.64 -43.63 62.34
N ASN A 334 -45.60 -43.27 61.57
CA ASN A 334 -44.81 -44.22 60.78
C ASN A 334 -43.60 -44.78 61.55
N LEU A 335 -43.39 -44.39 62.80
CA LEU A 335 -42.31 -44.92 63.64
C LEU A 335 -42.72 -46.25 64.27
N ILE A 336 -42.40 -47.35 63.59
CA ILE A 336 -42.77 -48.72 64.02
C ILE A 336 -41.76 -49.37 64.98
N SER A 337 -40.57 -48.79 65.11
CA SER A 337 -39.55 -49.22 66.06
C SER A 337 -38.65 -48.04 66.39
N VAL A 338 -38.47 -47.80 67.69
CA VAL A 338 -37.36 -46.99 68.19
C VAL A 338 -36.28 -47.97 68.63
N GLY A 339 -35.02 -47.69 68.29
CA GLY A 339 -33.89 -48.52 68.72
C GLY A 339 -33.71 -48.53 70.24
N ALA A 340 -32.53 -48.90 70.74
CA ALA A 340 -32.25 -48.79 72.17
C ALA A 340 -32.27 -47.31 72.61
N LEU A 341 -33.19 -46.94 73.49
CA LEU A 341 -33.19 -45.64 74.16
C LEU A 341 -32.54 -45.79 75.54
N ASN A 342 -31.52 -44.96 75.83
CA ASN A 342 -30.98 -44.86 77.19
C ASN A 342 -31.99 -44.22 78.16
N SER A 343 -32.81 -43.29 77.67
CA SER A 343 -33.88 -42.65 78.43
C SER A 343 -34.98 -42.17 77.49
N LEU A 344 -36.24 -42.36 77.86
CA LEU A 344 -37.39 -41.76 77.20
C LEU A 344 -38.12 -40.86 78.20
N THR A 345 -38.17 -39.56 77.94
CA THR A 345 -39.02 -38.63 78.70
C THR A 345 -40.25 -38.31 77.85
N VAL A 346 -41.44 -38.63 78.36
CA VAL A 346 -42.72 -38.28 77.72
C VAL A 346 -43.36 -37.18 78.57
N ALA A 347 -43.69 -36.04 77.96
CA ALA A 347 -44.27 -34.89 78.68
C ALA A 347 -45.72 -35.11 79.16
N GLY A 348 -46.37 -36.18 78.69
CA GLY A 348 -47.72 -36.61 79.09
C GLY A 348 -47.76 -38.10 79.46
N GLY A 349 -48.93 -38.72 79.35
CA GLY A 349 -49.10 -40.15 79.62
C GLY A 349 -48.45 -41.03 78.55
N LEU A 350 -47.88 -42.16 78.97
CA LEU A 350 -47.44 -43.22 78.06
C LEU A 350 -48.62 -44.19 77.82
N SER A 351 -49.11 -44.25 76.59
CA SER A 351 -50.08 -45.27 76.16
C SER A 351 -49.33 -46.40 75.46
N ALA A 352 -49.09 -47.51 76.16
CA ALA A 352 -48.43 -48.71 75.61
C ALA A 352 -49.35 -49.92 75.77
N SER A 353 -49.38 -50.81 74.76
CA SER A 353 -50.13 -52.08 74.85
C SER A 353 -49.48 -53.06 75.82
N THR A 354 -48.15 -53.03 75.91
CA THR A 354 -47.37 -53.80 76.88
C THR A 354 -46.28 -52.89 77.44
N LEU A 355 -46.28 -52.72 78.77
CA LEU A 355 -45.19 -52.07 79.50
C LEU A 355 -44.50 -53.12 80.38
N ALA A 356 -43.26 -53.47 80.05
CA ALA A 356 -42.44 -54.39 80.83
C ALA A 356 -41.31 -53.62 81.50
N GLY A 357 -41.10 -53.84 82.81
CA GLY A 357 -40.05 -53.18 83.59
C GLY A 357 -40.46 -52.88 85.03
N THR A 358 -39.56 -52.26 85.79
CA THR A 358 -39.85 -51.76 87.14
C THR A 358 -40.33 -50.31 87.08
N LEU A 359 -41.49 -50.02 87.68
CA LEU A 359 -41.91 -48.66 87.96
C LEU A 359 -41.23 -48.21 89.26
N GLN A 360 -40.34 -47.22 89.19
CA GLN A 360 -39.53 -46.80 90.34
C GLN A 360 -40.22 -45.78 91.26
N THR A 361 -41.39 -45.24 90.88
CA THR A 361 -42.14 -44.29 91.70
C THR A 361 -42.76 -44.99 92.90
N ALA A 362 -42.26 -44.70 94.10
CA ALA A 362 -42.69 -45.35 95.34
C ALA A 362 -44.19 -45.22 95.64
N ALA A 363 -44.82 -44.13 95.20
CA ALA A 363 -46.26 -43.94 95.20
C ALA A 363 -46.77 -43.89 93.76
N GLN A 364 -47.79 -44.69 93.46
CA GLN A 364 -48.43 -44.78 92.14
C GLN A 364 -49.89 -44.29 92.22
N PRO A 365 -50.13 -43.01 92.58
CA PRO A 365 -51.47 -42.51 92.90
C PRO A 365 -52.44 -42.52 91.72
N ASN A 366 -51.93 -42.61 90.48
CA ASN A 366 -52.73 -42.57 89.27
C ASN A 366 -53.10 -43.97 88.72
N ILE A 367 -52.81 -45.05 89.45
CA ILE A 367 -53.33 -46.38 89.12
C ILE A 367 -54.74 -46.50 89.68
N THR A 368 -55.75 -46.28 88.84
CA THR A 368 -57.18 -46.35 89.21
C THR A 368 -57.79 -47.73 89.02
N SER A 369 -57.12 -48.61 88.29
CA SER A 369 -57.48 -50.02 88.11
C SER A 369 -56.26 -50.81 87.70
N LEU A 370 -56.15 -52.05 88.17
CA LEU A 370 -55.26 -53.04 87.59
C LEU A 370 -56.09 -54.09 86.84
N GLY A 371 -55.48 -54.78 85.86
CA GLY A 371 -56.05 -56.00 85.30
C GLY A 371 -55.95 -57.17 86.29
N ASP A 372 -56.15 -58.39 85.80
CA ASP A 372 -55.99 -59.60 86.61
C ASP A 372 -54.52 -59.80 86.98
N LEU A 373 -54.19 -59.63 88.27
CA LEU A 373 -52.86 -59.92 88.78
C LEU A 373 -52.77 -61.40 89.13
N THR A 374 -51.87 -62.13 88.45
CA THR A 374 -51.53 -63.51 88.82
C THR A 374 -50.85 -63.60 90.18
N ASN A 375 -50.17 -62.53 90.60
CA ASN A 375 -49.62 -62.40 91.93
C ASN A 375 -49.45 -60.91 92.28
N LEU A 376 -49.79 -60.52 93.50
CA LEU A 376 -49.53 -59.18 94.04
C LEU A 376 -48.82 -59.33 95.38
N ASN A 377 -47.54 -58.98 95.42
CA ASN A 377 -46.80 -58.96 96.68
C ASN A 377 -46.82 -57.54 97.27
N VAL A 378 -47.67 -57.30 98.26
CA VAL A 378 -47.70 -56.04 99.00
C VAL A 378 -46.80 -56.17 100.23
N CYS A 379 -45.63 -55.55 100.20
CA CYS A 379 -44.73 -55.52 101.36
C CYS A 379 -45.28 -54.57 102.43
N SER A 380 -45.87 -55.14 103.49
CA SER A 380 -46.03 -54.57 104.84
C SER A 380 -46.50 -53.11 104.92
N GLY A 381 -47.81 -52.91 104.91
CA GLY A 381 -48.42 -51.60 105.15
C GLY A 381 -49.81 -51.42 104.56
N SER A 382 -50.66 -52.45 104.57
CA SER A 382 -52.09 -52.24 104.31
C SER A 382 -52.72 -51.65 105.58
N THR A 383 -52.74 -50.34 105.69
CA THR A 383 -53.64 -49.64 106.62
C THR A 383 -55.05 -49.87 106.10
N THR A 384 -55.73 -50.86 106.67
CA THR A 384 -57.05 -51.34 106.30
C THR A 384 -58.06 -50.20 106.12
N GLY A 385 -58.34 -49.85 104.87
CA GLY A 385 -59.62 -49.29 104.43
C GLY A 385 -60.16 -50.25 103.38
N GLU A 386 -61.04 -51.16 103.80
CA GLU A 386 -61.82 -52.07 102.96
C GLU A 386 -61.07 -52.76 101.78
N VAL A 387 -60.35 -53.85 102.07
CA VAL A 387 -60.31 -54.96 101.10
C VAL A 387 -61.63 -55.75 101.27
N ALA A 388 -62.76 -55.13 100.93
CA ALA A 388 -64.10 -55.62 101.24
C ALA A 388 -64.64 -56.68 100.25
N ASN A 389 -63.80 -57.25 99.38
CA ASN A 389 -64.29 -58.17 98.35
C ASN A 389 -63.35 -59.33 98.04
N ILE A 390 -62.80 -59.97 99.08
CA ILE A 390 -62.31 -61.35 98.92
C ILE A 390 -63.51 -62.29 99.05
N SER A 391 -64.22 -62.52 97.95
CA SER A 391 -65.24 -63.58 97.87
C SER A 391 -64.53 -64.95 97.85
N MET A 392 -64.47 -65.61 99.02
CA MET A 392 -64.06 -67.02 99.12
C MET A 392 -65.31 -67.92 99.21
N PRO A 393 -65.46 -68.97 98.37
CA PRO A 393 -66.60 -69.89 98.43
C PRO A 393 -66.56 -70.81 99.67
N ALA A 394 -67.68 -70.90 100.40
CA ALA A 394 -67.79 -71.51 101.73
C ALA A 394 -67.90 -73.07 101.74
N GLN A 395 -67.09 -73.74 102.58
CA GLN A 395 -67.32 -75.13 103.01
C GLN A 395 -66.74 -75.42 104.44
N ALA A 396 -67.62 -75.86 105.35
CA ALA A 396 -67.41 -76.65 106.60
C ALA A 396 -67.24 -75.99 108.01
N ALA A 397 -67.91 -76.66 108.98
CA ALA A 397 -67.82 -76.66 110.47
C ALA A 397 -68.83 -75.78 111.25
N GLY A 398 -69.62 -76.28 112.22
CA GLY A 398 -69.72 -77.61 112.82
C GLY A 398 -70.84 -77.76 113.87
N TYR A 399 -71.18 -79.01 114.17
CA TYR A 399 -71.39 -79.63 115.50
C TYR A 399 -72.17 -78.93 116.66
N ASN A 400 -73.22 -79.63 117.09
CA ASN A 400 -73.73 -79.87 118.47
C ASN A 400 -74.01 -78.71 119.45
N ARG A 401 -75.23 -78.16 119.34
CA ARG A 401 -75.92 -77.38 120.40
C ARG A 401 -76.14 -78.12 121.74
N GLU A 402 -75.98 -79.45 121.79
CA GLU A 402 -76.23 -80.24 123.00
C GLU A 402 -75.01 -80.35 123.94
N GLU A 403 -73.78 -80.07 123.47
CA GLU A 403 -72.59 -79.99 124.35
C GLU A 403 -72.55 -78.69 125.16
N LEU A 404 -73.01 -77.57 124.58
CA LEU A 404 -73.13 -76.27 125.29
C LEU A 404 -74.20 -76.29 126.41
N LYS A 405 -75.17 -77.22 126.36
CA LYS A 405 -76.17 -77.40 127.42
C LYS A 405 -75.69 -78.31 128.56
N ARG A 406 -74.75 -79.23 128.28
CA ARG A 406 -74.15 -80.12 129.30
C ARG A 406 -73.13 -79.41 130.18
N GLN A 407 -72.40 -78.43 129.65
CA GLN A 407 -71.47 -77.62 130.47
C GLN A 407 -72.22 -76.65 131.40
N ARG A 408 -73.28 -75.97 130.91
CA ARG A 408 -74.06 -75.03 131.74
C ARG A 408 -74.92 -75.65 132.85
N ARG A 409 -75.21 -76.96 132.83
CA ARG A 409 -75.94 -77.61 133.94
C ARG A 409 -75.03 -78.27 134.98
N ARG A 410 -73.73 -78.42 134.70
CA ARG A 410 -72.76 -78.98 135.65
C ARG A 410 -72.17 -77.92 136.59
N GLU A 411 -72.34 -76.63 136.32
CA GLU A 411 -71.83 -75.56 137.18
C GLU A 411 -72.82 -75.11 138.29
N ASP A 412 -74.11 -75.47 138.22
CA ASP A 412 -75.14 -74.88 139.11
C ASP A 412 -75.74 -75.82 140.19
N ARG A 413 -75.33 -77.09 140.29
CA ARG A 413 -75.89 -78.02 141.32
C ARG A 413 -75.05 -79.31 141.37
N VAL A 414 -74.10 -79.59 142.26
CA VAL A 414 -73.72 -79.20 143.62
C VAL A 414 -72.27 -79.72 143.76
N LEU A 415 -71.32 -78.95 144.29
CA LEU A 415 -70.13 -79.56 144.92
C LEU A 415 -70.62 -80.21 146.23
N PRO A 416 -70.46 -81.53 146.43
CA PRO A 416 -69.16 -82.21 146.48
C PRO A 416 -68.78 -83.05 145.26
#